data_AF-A0A352S4S8-F1
#
_entry.id   AF-A0A352S4S8-F1
#
_cell.length_a   1.000
_cell.length_b   1.000
_cell.length_c   1.000
_cell.angle_alpha   90.00
_cell.angle_beta   90.00
_cell.angle_gamma   90.00
#
_symmetry.space_group_name_H-M   'P 1'
#
loop_
_entity.id
_entity.type
_entity.pdbx_description
1 polymer ?
#
loop_
_entity_poly.entity_id
_entity_poly.type
_entity_poly.pdbx_seq_one_letter_code
_entity_poly.pdbx_strand_id
1 'polypeptide(L)' 'EPRLAVPAGAVGIGGEQTGIYPAVLPGGWQLIGRTDAQLFVADRDPPSLFAPGDTVRFVAEEILL' A
#
# COMPACT_ATOMS: atom_id res chain seq x y z
N GLU A 1 -15.40 11.77 0.21
CA GLU A 1 -15.97 10.50 -0.29
C GLU A 1 -14.84 9.57 -0.70
N PRO A 2 -15.02 8.23 -0.69
CA PRO A 2 -14.02 7.29 -1.17
C PRO A 2 -13.68 7.50 -2.65
N ARG A 3 -12.41 7.35 -3.01
CA ARG A 3 -11.99 7.30 -4.42
C ARG A 3 -12.49 5.99 -5.03
N LEU A 4 -13.04 6.06 -6.24
CA LEU A 4 -13.45 4.88 -7.00
C LEU A 4 -12.25 4.03 -7.45
N ALA A 5 -11.09 4.67 -7.62
CA ALA A 5 -9.83 4.00 -7.96
C ALA A 5 -8.67 4.67 -7.23
N VAL A 6 -8.00 3.91 -6.37
CA VAL A 6 -6.71 4.22 -5.75
C VAL A 6 -5.65 3.41 -6.51
N PRO A 7 -4.53 4.02 -6.96
CA PRO A 7 -3.48 3.29 -7.66
C PRO A 7 -2.85 2.17 -6.81
N ALA A 8 -2.41 1.11 -7.47
CA ALA A 8 -1.56 0.10 -6.83
C ALA A 8 -0.28 0.75 -6.27
N GLY A 9 0.19 0.25 -5.13
CA GLY A 9 1.34 0.76 -4.40
C GLY A 9 1.07 2.04 -3.60
N ALA A 10 -0.12 2.63 -3.67
CA ALA A 10 -0.46 3.80 -2.86
C ALA A 10 -0.38 3.47 -1.36
N VAL A 11 0.24 4.34 -0.58
CA VAL A 11 0.33 4.25 0.88
C VAL A 11 -0.74 5.15 1.48
N GLY A 12 -1.56 4.59 2.37
CA GLY A 12 -2.67 5.31 3.00
C GLY A 12 -2.68 5.24 4.52
N ILE A 13 -3.36 6.21 5.13
CA ILE A 13 -3.70 6.21 6.55
C ILE A 13 -5.23 6.29 6.71
N GLY A 14 -5.76 5.45 7.59
CA GLY A 14 -7.16 5.44 8.01
C GLY A 14 -7.26 5.25 9.53
N GLY A 15 -7.53 6.33 10.27
CA GLY A 15 -7.52 6.30 11.74
C GLY A 15 -6.14 5.90 12.26
N GLU A 16 -6.09 4.89 13.13
CA GLU A 16 -4.85 4.35 13.71
C GLU A 16 -4.11 3.36 12.78
N GLN A 17 -4.65 3.10 11.58
CA GLN A 17 -4.11 2.11 10.66
C GLN A 17 -3.39 2.75 9.48
N THR A 18 -2.37 2.06 8.98
CA THR A 18 -1.72 2.35 7.71
C THR A 18 -1.57 1.06 6.89
N GLY A 19 -1.27 1.21 5.61
CA GLY A 19 -1.21 0.10 4.68
C GLY A 19 -0.96 0.57 3.27
N ILE A 20 -0.75 -0.41 2.39
CA ILE A 20 -0.41 -0.19 1.00
C ILE A 20 -1.43 -0.94 0.14
N TYR A 21 -1.99 -0.28 -0.86
CA TYR A 21 -2.95 -0.88 -1.78
C TYR A 21 -2.21 -1.83 -2.74
N PRO A 22 -2.48 -3.15 -2.77
CA PRO A 22 -1.74 -4.10 -3.62
C PRO A 22 -2.12 -4.05 -5.10
N ALA A 23 -3.27 -3.46 -5.43
CA ALA A 23 -3.82 -3.34 -6.76
C ALA A 23 -4.66 -2.06 -6.88
N VAL A 24 -5.16 -1.76 -8.07
CA VAL A 24 -6.13 -0.67 -8.26
C VAL A 24 -7.46 -1.04 -7.62
N LEU A 25 -7.85 -0.31 -6.56
CA LEU A 25 -9.02 -0.63 -5.74
C LEU A 25 -9.75 0.65 -5.31
N PRO A 26 -11.07 0.63 -5.05
CA PRO A 26 -11.74 1.74 -4.40
C PRO A 26 -11.24 1.92 -2.96
N GLY A 27 -11.14 3.16 -2.47
CA GLY A 27 -10.56 3.42 -1.16
C GLY A 27 -10.79 4.83 -0.62
N GLY A 28 -11.03 4.92 0.70
CA GLY A 28 -11.29 6.17 1.41
C GLY A 28 -10.14 6.68 2.27
N TRP A 29 -8.99 6.00 2.31
CA TRP A 29 -7.86 6.41 3.14
C TRP A 29 -7.19 7.68 2.60
N GLN A 30 -6.56 8.41 3.50
CA GLN A 30 -5.73 9.56 3.13
C GLN A 30 -4.43 9.04 2.53
N LEU A 31 -4.18 9.35 1.26
CA LEU A 31 -3.00 8.88 0.55
C LEU A 31 -1.83 9.80 0.87
N ILE A 32 -0.70 9.23 1.28
CA ILE A 32 0.47 9.98 1.77
C ILE A 32 1.76 9.65 1.01
N GLY A 33 1.72 8.68 0.09
CA GLY A 33 2.88 8.26 -0.68
C GLY A 33 2.56 7.09 -1.60
N ARG A 34 3.58 6.54 -2.24
CA ARG A 34 3.49 5.32 -3.04
C ARG A 34 4.79 4.52 -2.97
N THR A 35 4.72 3.24 -3.28
CA THR A 35 5.87 2.36 -3.49
C THR A 35 5.71 1.58 -4.78
N ASP A 36 6.82 1.21 -5.41
CA ASP A 36 6.84 0.29 -6.55
C ASP A 36 6.98 -1.18 -6.11
N ALA A 37 6.99 -1.46 -4.80
CA ALA A 37 7.03 -2.81 -4.28
C ALA A 37 5.80 -3.63 -4.72
N GLN A 38 6.04 -4.82 -5.27
CA GLN A 38 4.97 -5.76 -5.63
C GLN A 38 4.48 -6.51 -4.39
N LEU A 39 3.38 -6.04 -3.81
CA LEU A 39 2.83 -6.60 -2.56
C LEU A 39 2.16 -7.96 -2.72
N PHE A 40 1.54 -8.19 -3.87
CA PHE A 40 0.85 -9.45 -4.17
C PHE A 40 1.08 -9.81 -5.64
N VAL A 41 1.56 -11.03 -5.87
CA VAL A 41 1.86 -11.57 -7.19
C VAL A 41 1.37 -13.02 -7.20
N ALA A 42 0.25 -13.27 -7.90
CA ALA A 42 -0.52 -14.52 -7.79
C ALA A 42 0.27 -15.79 -8.17
N ASP A 43 1.27 -15.65 -9.02
CA ASP A 43 2.13 -16.72 -9.53
C ASP A 43 3.43 -16.91 -8.71
N ARG A 44 3.62 -16.18 -7.60
CA ARG A 44 4.72 -16.40 -6.64
C ARG A 44 4.32 -17.31 -5.47
N ASP A 45 5.31 -17.94 -4.86
CA ASP A 45 5.18 -18.71 -3.61
C ASP A 45 6.18 -18.18 -2.54
N PRO A 46 5.72 -17.48 -1.48
CA PRO A 46 4.32 -17.09 -1.24
C PRO A 46 3.86 -15.96 -2.19
N PRO A 47 2.55 -15.84 -2.46
CA PRO A 47 2.04 -14.82 -3.38
C PRO A 47 2.01 -13.41 -2.74
N SER A 48 2.00 -13.32 -1.41
CA SER A 48 2.03 -12.06 -0.66
C SER A 48 3.46 -11.75 -0.19
N LEU A 49 3.86 -10.49 -0.33
CA LEU A 49 5.15 -10.00 0.17
C LEU A 49 5.24 -10.04 1.71
N PHE A 50 4.11 -9.84 2.39
CA PHE A 50 4.04 -9.83 3.85
C PHE A 50 3.18 -10.98 4.37
N ALA A 51 3.57 -11.51 5.53
CA ALA A 51 2.81 -12.46 6.33
C ALA A 51 2.35 -11.82 7.66
N PRO A 52 1.28 -12.34 8.29
CA PRO A 52 0.89 -11.92 9.64
C PRO A 52 2.04 -12.09 10.64
N GLY A 53 2.34 -11.03 11.39
CA GLY A 53 3.45 -10.99 12.34
C GLY A 53 4.70 -10.26 11.83
N ASP A 54 4.79 -9.99 10.53
CA ASP A 54 5.89 -9.20 9.98
C ASP A 54 5.86 -7.76 10.49
N THR A 55 7.06 -7.20 10.69
CA THR A 55 7.23 -5.78 11.03
C THR A 55 7.68 -5.00 9.80
N VAL A 56 6.93 -3.95 9.46
CA VAL A 56 7.20 -3.10 8.28
C VAL A 56 7.71 -1.74 8.73
N ARG A 57 8.77 -1.24 8.07
CA ARG A 57 9.27 0.13 8.22
C ARG A 57 9.19 0.84 6.87
N PHE A 58 8.45 1.94 6.82
CA PHE A 58 8.48 2.85 5.68
C PHE A 58 9.74 3.71 5.71
N VAL A 59 10.35 3.91 4.54
CA VAL A 59 11.50 4.81 4.32
C VAL A 59 11.13 5.73 3.17
N ALA A 60 11.25 7.04 3.38
CA ALA A 60 11.02 8.01 2.31
C ALA A 60 12.25 8.05 1.38
N GLU A 61 12.05 7.72 0.11
CA GLU A 61 13.09 7.85 -0.93
C GLU A 61 13.04 9.23 -1.61
N GLU A 62 11.85 9.82 -1.73
CA GLU A 62 11.60 11.13 -2.30
C GLU A 62 10.48 11.84 -1.55
N ILE A 63 10.58 13.16 -1.41
CA ILE A 63 9.54 14.03 -0.87
C ILE A 63 9.19 15.05 -1.95
N LEU A 64 7.95 15.04 -2.39
CA LEU A 64 7.42 16.04 -3.31
C LEU A 64 7.03 17.28 -2.50
N LEU A 65 7.65 18.43 -2.81
CA LEU A 65 7.39 19.73 -2.21
C LEU A 65 6.42 20.56 -3.07
#